data_AF-A0A959LNY4-F1
#
_entry.id   AF-A0A959LNY4-F1
#
_cell.length_a   1.000
_cell.length_b   1.000
_cell.length_c   1.000
_cell.angle_alpha   90.00
_cell.angle_beta   90.00
_cell.angle_gamma   90.00
#
_symmetry.space_group_name_H-M   'P 1'
#
loop_
_entity.id
_entity.type
_entity.pdbx_description
1 polymer ?
#
loop_
_entity_poly.entity_id
_entity_poly.type
_entity_poly.pdbx_seq_one_letter_code
_entity_poly.pdbx_strand_id
1 'polypeptide(L)'
;MSLLEQHEEENGIKLNDTGKYFILGASRWMKFFAIFMIIILSLMLLVALMMGAALSQMASVYNEGASTIAMGGASFGVGTVIFAALLYVYPIYALLKFANISKRGIHTGDSELFNDAFRYLKGFFQYMGILIIIFIGIYLVFFIAIGFGAAIGGAM
;
A
#
# COMPACT_ATOMS: atom_id res chain seq x y z
N MET A 1 -34.76 32.12 -16.64
CA MET A 1 -33.41 31.56 -16.69
C MET A 1 -32.51 32.63 -17.25
N SER A 2 -31.65 33.21 -16.42
CA SER A 2 -30.84 34.39 -16.77
C SER A 2 -29.53 33.96 -17.44
N LEU A 3 -28.97 34.78 -18.34
CA LEU A 3 -27.72 34.49 -19.06
C LEU A 3 -26.52 34.23 -18.13
N LEU A 4 -26.63 34.61 -16.85
CA LEU A 4 -25.64 34.34 -15.80
C LEU A 4 -25.64 32.87 -15.35
N GLU A 5 -26.80 32.19 -15.38
CA GLU A 5 -26.89 30.75 -15.08
C GLU A 5 -26.30 29.89 -16.20
N GLN A 6 -26.42 30.34 -17.47
CA GLN A 6 -25.76 29.66 -18.61
C GLN A 6 -24.23 29.76 -18.53
N HIS A 7 -23.69 30.87 -18.03
CA HIS A 7 -22.24 31.05 -17.86
C HIS A 7 -21.65 30.21 -16.70
N GLU A 8 -22.45 29.87 -15.68
CA GLU A 8 -22.00 28.97 -14.61
C GLU A 8 -22.00 27.49 -15.05
N GLU A 9 -22.97 27.05 -15.87
CA GLU A 9 -22.96 25.69 -16.45
C GLU A 9 -21.88 25.51 -17.54
N GLU A 10 -21.50 26.56 -18.27
CA GLU A 10 -20.48 26.49 -19.32
C GLU A 10 -19.03 26.44 -18.78
N ASN A 11 -18.83 26.77 -17.50
CA ASN A 11 -17.54 26.69 -16.81
C ASN A 11 -17.24 25.31 -16.19
N GLY A 12 -18.02 24.28 -16.50
CA GLY A 12 -17.62 22.91 -16.23
C GLY A 12 -16.43 22.53 -17.10
N ILE A 13 -15.28 22.23 -16.50
CA ILE A 13 -14.08 21.77 -17.23
C ILE A 13 -14.44 20.52 -18.04
N LYS A 14 -14.70 20.69 -19.34
CA LYS A 14 -14.95 19.58 -20.25
C LYS A 14 -13.62 18.94 -20.59
N LEU A 15 -13.43 17.69 -20.18
CA LEU A 15 -12.27 16.90 -20.58
C LEU A 15 -12.24 16.75 -22.10
N ASN A 16 -11.20 17.30 -22.73
CA ASN A 16 -10.91 16.99 -24.12
C ASN A 16 -10.46 15.52 -24.27
N ASP A 17 -10.44 15.02 -25.50
CA ASP A 17 -10.10 13.62 -25.78
C ASP A 17 -8.67 13.23 -25.38
N THR A 18 -7.73 14.17 -25.41
CA THR A 18 -6.36 14.00 -24.91
C THR A 18 -6.34 13.74 -23.41
N GLY A 19 -7.10 14.51 -22.63
CA GLY A 19 -7.21 14.31 -21.17
C GLY A 19 -7.79 12.94 -20.82
N LYS A 20 -8.85 12.53 -21.54
CA LYS A 20 -9.45 11.19 -21.41
C LYS A 20 -8.43 10.09 -21.73
N TYR A 21 -7.65 10.26 -22.80
CA TYR A 21 -6.61 9.31 -23.20
C TYR A 21 -5.55 9.10 -22.10
N PHE A 22 -5.06 10.18 -21.49
CA PHE A 22 -4.07 10.07 -20.40
C PHE A 22 -4.63 9.39 -19.16
N ILE A 23 -5.86 9.71 -18.77
CA ILE A 23 -6.50 9.10 -17.60
C ILE A 23 -6.78 7.61 -17.84
N LEU A 24 -7.20 7.24 -19.05
CA LEU A 24 -7.30 5.83 -19.45
C LEU A 24 -5.94 5.13 -19.44
N GLY A 25 -4.88 5.80 -19.90
CA GLY A 25 -3.50 5.34 -19.77
C GLY A 25 -3.13 5.05 -18.32
N ALA A 26 -3.28 6.05 -17.45
CA ALA A 26 -2.99 5.94 -16.02
C ALA A 26 -3.82 4.83 -15.35
N SER A 27 -5.12 4.73 -15.66
CA SER A 27 -6.00 3.70 -15.10
C SER A 27 -5.52 2.26 -15.40
N ARG A 28 -4.99 2.03 -16.61
CA ARG A 28 -4.44 0.72 -17.01
C ARG A 28 -3.17 0.38 -16.24
N TRP A 29 -2.27 1.34 -16.08
CA TRP A 29 -1.07 1.19 -15.25
C TRP A 29 -1.43 0.96 -13.79
N MET A 30 -2.36 1.72 -13.22
CA MET A 30 -2.80 1.53 -11.83
C MET A 30 -3.40 0.14 -11.59
N LYS A 31 -4.17 -0.38 -12.56
CA LYS A 31 -4.68 -1.75 -12.50
C LYS A 31 -3.55 -2.79 -12.55
N PHE A 32 -2.56 -2.59 -13.42
CA PHE A 32 -1.37 -3.45 -13.48
C PHE A 32 -0.61 -3.47 -12.15
N PHE A 33 -0.35 -2.31 -11.56
CA PHE A 33 0.30 -2.19 -10.26
C PHE A 33 -0.49 -2.88 -9.14
N ALA A 34 -1.83 -2.75 -9.13
CA ALA A 34 -2.65 -3.45 -8.15
C ALA A 34 -2.54 -4.97 -8.26
N ILE A 35 -2.60 -5.51 -9.48
CA ILE A 35 -2.45 -6.97 -9.71
C ILE A 35 -1.05 -7.41 -9.29
N PHE A 36 -0.02 -6.65 -9.63
CA PHE A 36 1.34 -6.93 -9.23
C PHE A 36 1.48 -6.99 -7.70
N MET A 37 0.91 -6.03 -6.96
CA MET A 37 0.92 -6.04 -5.49
C MET A 37 0.21 -7.27 -4.93
N ILE A 38 -0.92 -7.70 -5.50
CA ILE A 38 -1.63 -8.91 -5.05
C ILE A 38 -0.74 -10.15 -5.24
N ILE A 39 -0.05 -10.27 -6.39
CA ILE A 39 0.84 -11.41 -6.66
C ILE A 39 2.00 -11.43 -5.67
N ILE A 40 2.68 -10.30 -5.47
CA ILE A 40 3.81 -10.18 -4.55
C ILE A 40 3.38 -10.47 -3.11
N LEU A 41 2.25 -9.92 -2.66
CA LEU A 41 1.73 -10.21 -1.31
C LEU A 41 1.38 -11.68 -1.12
N SER A 42 0.75 -12.30 -2.11
CA SER A 42 0.37 -13.71 -2.04
C SER A 42 1.61 -14.61 -1.97
N LEU A 43 2.62 -14.32 -2.78
CA LEU A 43 3.89 -15.04 -2.75
C LEU A 43 4.62 -14.84 -1.42
N MET A 44 4.64 -13.61 -0.90
CA MET A 44 5.26 -13.28 0.39
C MET A 44 4.57 -14.03 1.54
N LEU A 45 3.25 -14.15 1.51
CA LEU A 45 2.47 -14.90 2.49
C LEU A 45 2.82 -16.39 2.45
N LEU A 46 2.92 -16.98 1.26
CA LEU A 46 3.32 -18.38 1.09
C LEU A 46 4.72 -18.63 1.63
N VAL A 47 5.69 -17.79 1.28
CA VAL A 47 7.07 -17.90 1.78
C VAL A 47 7.12 -17.77 3.30
N ALA A 48 6.38 -16.83 3.89
CA ALA A 48 6.34 -16.67 5.34
C ALA A 48 5.78 -17.89 6.06
N LEU A 49 4.71 -18.51 5.54
CA LEU A 49 4.16 -19.75 6.08
C LEU A 49 5.15 -20.92 5.97
N MET A 50 5.82 -21.06 4.81
CA MET A 50 6.83 -22.11 4.61
C MET A 50 8.04 -21.93 5.52
N MET A 51 8.56 -20.71 5.64
CA MET A 51 9.67 -20.41 6.55
C MET A 51 9.26 -20.61 8.02
N GLY A 52 8.05 -20.18 8.40
CA GLY A 52 7.53 -20.42 9.75
C GLY A 52 7.45 -21.91 10.10
N ALA A 53 6.94 -22.73 9.18
CA ALA A 53 6.87 -24.18 9.35
C ALA A 53 8.26 -24.84 9.39
N ALA A 54 9.21 -24.39 8.56
CA ALA A 54 10.58 -24.89 8.53
C ALA A 54 11.33 -24.55 9.83
N LEU A 55 11.21 -23.30 10.32
CA LEU A 55 11.80 -22.89 11.59
C LEU A 55 11.22 -23.68 12.77
N SER A 56 9.91 -23.94 12.77
CA SER A 56 9.26 -24.73 13.83
C SER A 56 9.80 -26.16 13.90
N GLN A 57 10.06 -26.80 12.75
CA GLN A 57 10.66 -28.14 12.71
C GLN A 57 12.12 -28.10 13.19
N MET A 58 12.89 -27.10 12.79
CA MET A 58 14.29 -26.97 13.22
C MET A 58 14.41 -26.69 14.73
N ALA A 59 13.49 -25.91 15.30
CA ALA A 59 13.41 -25.63 16.73
C ALA A 59 13.10 -26.89 17.57
N SER A 60 12.40 -27.89 17.03
CA SER A 60 12.17 -29.17 17.72
C SER A 60 13.41 -30.07 17.79
N VAL A 61 14.45 -29.80 17.01
CA VAL A 61 15.69 -30.61 16.96
C VAL A 61 16.80 -30.02 17.84
N TYR A 62 16.80 -28.71 18.09
CA TYR A 62 17.77 -28.03 18.95
C TYR A 62 17.19 -27.80 20.36
N ASN A 63 17.87 -28.35 21.37
CA ASN A 63 17.43 -28.37 22.78
C ASN A 63 17.29 -26.97 23.44
N GLU A 64 16.51 -26.95 24.52
CA GLU A 64 15.72 -25.88 25.19
C GLU A 64 16.28 -24.45 25.36
N GLY A 65 17.57 -24.17 25.14
CA GLY A 65 18.15 -22.82 25.33
C GLY A 65 18.08 -21.91 24.11
N ALA A 66 18.21 -22.48 22.91
CA ALA A 66 18.08 -21.74 21.64
C ALA A 66 16.64 -21.73 21.11
N SER A 67 15.79 -22.64 21.61
CA SER A 67 14.43 -22.88 21.12
C SER A 67 13.48 -21.74 21.47
N THR A 68 13.59 -21.09 22.63
CA THR A 68 12.66 -20.00 23.01
C THR A 68 12.84 -18.75 22.16
N ILE A 69 14.08 -18.38 21.84
CA ILE A 69 14.38 -17.22 20.97
C ILE A 69 14.03 -17.55 19.51
N ALA A 70 14.34 -18.77 19.05
CA ALA A 70 14.01 -19.20 17.68
C ALA A 70 12.49 -19.36 17.45
N MET A 71 11.75 -19.91 18.42
CA MET A 71 10.28 -20.05 18.34
C MET A 71 9.56 -18.71 18.52
N GLY A 72 10.05 -17.84 19.41
CA GLY A 72 9.58 -16.46 19.55
C GLY A 72 9.81 -15.65 18.27
N GLY A 73 10.99 -15.79 17.65
CA GLY A 73 11.32 -15.14 16.39
C GLY A 73 10.48 -15.64 15.21
N ALA A 74 10.20 -16.94 15.13
CA ALA A 74 9.37 -17.53 14.07
C ALA A 74 7.90 -17.08 14.14
N SER A 75 7.31 -17.11 15.34
CA SER A 75 5.93 -16.67 15.56
C SER A 75 5.76 -15.16 15.36
N PHE A 76 6.73 -14.37 15.81
CA PHE A 76 6.78 -12.92 15.55
C PHE A 76 6.96 -12.62 14.05
N GLY A 77 7.82 -13.35 13.36
CA GLY A 77 8.05 -13.22 11.92
C GLY A 77 6.80 -13.49 11.07
N VAL A 78 6.07 -14.58 11.33
CA VAL A 78 4.82 -14.86 10.61
C VAL A 78 3.74 -13.82 10.93
N GLY A 79 3.60 -13.44 12.21
CA GLY A 79 2.63 -12.43 12.64
C GLY A 79 2.86 -11.06 11.98
N THR A 80 4.11 -10.61 11.91
CA THR A 80 4.47 -9.33 11.26
C THR A 80 4.18 -9.34 9.75
N VAL A 81 4.40 -10.45 9.05
CA VAL A 81 4.08 -10.58 7.62
C VAL A 81 2.58 -10.50 7.37
N ILE A 82 1.76 -11.16 8.20
CA ILE A 82 0.30 -11.09 8.09
C ILE A 82 -0.19 -9.66 8.34
N PHE A 83 0.34 -9.00 9.37
CA PHE A 83 0.01 -7.61 9.67
C PHE A 83 0.39 -6.67 8.51
N ALA A 84 1.59 -6.85 7.93
CA ALA A 84 2.01 -6.10 6.77
C ALA A 84 1.07 -6.33 5.57
N ALA A 85 0.66 -7.57 5.31
CA ALA A 85 -0.28 -7.87 4.23
C ALA A 85 -1.61 -7.14 4.39
N LEU A 86 -2.15 -7.06 5.61
CA LEU A 86 -3.36 -6.29 5.91
C LEU A 86 -3.21 -4.80 5.60
N LEU A 87 -2.05 -4.20 5.89
CA LEU A 87 -1.78 -2.80 5.54
C LEU A 87 -1.78 -2.55 4.03
N TYR A 88 -1.42 -3.52 3.20
CA TYR A 88 -1.43 -3.35 1.75
C TYR A 88 -2.80 -3.60 1.09
N VAL A 89 -3.80 -4.07 1.83
CA VAL A 89 -5.16 -4.30 1.29
C VAL A 89 -5.82 -2.99 0.81
N TYR A 90 -5.73 -1.94 1.63
CA TYR A 90 -6.32 -0.64 1.28
C TYR A 90 -5.73 -0.01 0.00
N PRO A 91 -4.40 0.10 -0.18
CA PRO A 91 -3.85 0.71 -1.38
C PRO A 91 -4.21 -0.08 -2.64
N ILE A 92 -4.22 -1.42 -2.58
CA ILE A 92 -4.68 -2.26 -3.70
C ILE A 92 -6.13 -1.94 -4.05
N TYR A 93 -7.00 -1.86 -3.04
CA TYR A 93 -8.41 -1.52 -3.22
C TYR A 93 -8.58 -0.15 -3.90
N ALA A 94 -7.87 0.88 -3.42
CA ALA A 94 -7.94 2.23 -3.98
C ALA A 94 -7.48 2.26 -5.45
N LEU A 95 -6.38 1.58 -5.80
CA LEU A 95 -5.87 1.49 -7.18
C LEU A 95 -6.89 0.81 -8.12
N LEU A 96 -7.46 -0.32 -7.71
CA LEU A 96 -8.45 -1.04 -8.50
C LEU A 96 -9.72 -0.22 -8.69
N LYS A 97 -10.15 0.48 -7.64
CA LYS A 97 -11.35 1.31 -7.69
C LYS A 97 -11.15 2.52 -8.62
N PHE A 98 -10.03 3.23 -8.50
CA PHE A 98 -9.65 4.29 -9.46
C PHE A 98 -9.64 3.76 -10.89
N ALA A 99 -8.97 2.64 -11.15
CA ALA A 99 -8.86 2.10 -12.50
C ALA A 99 -10.23 1.77 -13.12
N ASN A 100 -11.14 1.20 -12.34
CA ASN A 100 -12.46 0.79 -12.81
C ASN A 100 -13.43 1.98 -12.95
N ILE A 101 -13.44 2.92 -12.00
CA ILE A 101 -14.33 4.09 -12.07
C ILE A 101 -13.86 5.05 -13.17
N SER A 102 -12.56 5.32 -13.30
CA SER A 102 -12.04 6.20 -14.36
C SER A 102 -12.46 5.73 -15.76
N LYS A 103 -12.42 4.41 -16.00
CA LYS A 103 -12.87 3.84 -17.28
C LYS A 103 -14.37 4.03 -17.50
N ARG A 104 -15.19 3.88 -16.45
CA ARG A 104 -16.65 4.06 -16.51
C ARG A 104 -17.02 5.54 -16.72
N GLY A 105 -16.49 6.44 -15.90
CA GLY A 105 -16.80 7.88 -15.97
C GLY A 105 -16.42 8.51 -17.33
N ILE A 106 -15.32 8.06 -17.93
CA ILE A 106 -14.93 8.52 -19.28
C ILE A 106 -15.90 8.01 -20.37
N HIS A 107 -16.43 6.80 -20.22
CA HIS A 107 -17.35 6.21 -21.19
C HIS A 107 -18.78 6.76 -21.07
N THR A 108 -19.22 7.05 -19.84
CA THR A 108 -20.55 7.60 -19.58
C THR A 108 -20.60 9.12 -19.66
N GLY A 109 -19.45 9.80 -19.70
CA GLY A 109 -19.37 11.26 -19.65
C GLY A 109 -19.84 11.85 -18.31
N ASP A 110 -19.89 11.02 -17.27
CA ASP A 110 -20.43 11.38 -15.96
C ASP A 110 -19.34 12.05 -15.11
N SER A 111 -19.58 13.32 -14.78
CA SER A 111 -18.67 14.17 -14.00
C SER A 111 -18.59 13.74 -12.54
N GLU A 112 -19.63 13.10 -12.00
CA GLU A 112 -19.65 12.60 -10.62
C GLU A 112 -18.74 11.37 -10.49
N LEU A 113 -18.84 10.42 -11.44
CA LEU A 113 -17.94 9.27 -11.51
C LEU A 113 -16.48 9.71 -11.66
N PHE A 114 -16.24 10.79 -12.39
CA PHE A 114 -14.90 11.34 -12.53
C PHE A 114 -14.35 11.83 -11.19
N ASN A 115 -15.09 12.67 -10.47
CA ASN A 115 -14.70 13.16 -9.14
C ASN A 115 -14.47 12.00 -8.15
N ASP A 116 -15.32 10.98 -8.21
CA ASP A 116 -15.18 9.76 -7.42
C ASP A 116 -13.88 9.02 -7.70
N ALA A 117 -13.46 8.91 -8.96
CA ALA A 117 -12.18 8.30 -9.29
C ALA A 117 -11.01 9.06 -8.65
N PHE A 118 -10.97 10.38 -8.78
CA PHE A 118 -9.92 11.20 -8.17
C PHE A 118 -9.94 11.14 -6.64
N ARG A 119 -11.11 10.97 -6.02
CA ARG A 119 -11.21 10.74 -4.57
C ARG A 119 -10.45 9.48 -4.15
N TYR A 120 -10.59 8.37 -4.88
CA TYR A 120 -9.83 7.14 -4.58
C TYR A 120 -8.33 7.30 -4.82
N LEU A 121 -7.94 8.02 -5.88
CA LEU A 121 -6.53 8.30 -6.16
C LEU A 121 -5.90 9.16 -5.04
N LYS A 122 -6.61 10.21 -4.59
CA LYS A 122 -6.20 11.03 -3.44
C LYS A 122 -6.07 10.17 -2.18
N GLY A 123 -7.05 9.31 -1.91
CA GLY A 123 -7.03 8.41 -0.76
C GLY A 123 -5.82 7.47 -0.75
N PHE A 124 -5.40 6.96 -1.91
CA PHE A 124 -4.17 6.18 -2.05
C PHE A 124 -2.92 6.98 -1.65
N PHE A 125 -2.75 8.19 -2.19
CA PHE A 125 -1.58 9.02 -1.88
C PHE A 125 -1.55 9.48 -0.43
N GLN A 126 -2.71 9.82 0.16
CA GLN A 126 -2.79 10.17 1.57
C GLN A 126 -2.38 9.01 2.47
N TYR A 127 -2.88 7.80 2.17
CA TYR A 127 -2.51 6.60 2.92
C TYR A 127 -1.02 6.27 2.80
N MET A 128 -0.48 6.28 1.57
CA MET A 128 0.94 6.04 1.34
C MET A 128 1.83 7.09 2.02
N GLY A 129 1.43 8.37 2.00
CA GLY A 129 2.15 9.43 2.70
C GLY A 129 2.20 9.21 4.21
N ILE A 130 1.08 8.83 4.82
CA ILE A 130 1.03 8.50 6.25
C ILE A 130 1.93 7.30 6.57
N LEU A 131 1.86 6.23 5.77
CA LEU A 131 2.75 5.07 5.95
C LEU A 131 4.23 5.46 5.88
N ILE A 132 4.62 6.27 4.91
CA ILE A 132 5.99 6.75 4.75
C ILE A 132 6.45 7.53 6.00
N ILE A 133 5.62 8.44 6.51
CA ILE A 133 5.93 9.20 7.74
C ILE A 133 6.15 8.26 8.93
N ILE A 134 5.29 7.25 9.10
CA ILE A 134 5.43 6.24 10.16
C ILE A 134 6.76 5.49 10.01
N PHE A 135 7.09 5.01 8.81
CA PHE A 135 8.37 4.32 8.58
C PHE A 135 9.58 5.20 8.85
N ILE A 136 9.55 6.47 8.43
CA ILE A 136 10.62 7.44 8.73
C ILE A 136 10.78 7.59 10.26
N GLY A 137 9.68 7.74 11.00
CA GLY A 137 9.71 7.84 12.47
C GLY A 137 10.33 6.60 13.11
N ILE A 138 9.95 5.41 12.66
CA ILE A 138 10.51 4.14 13.14
C ILE A 138 12.02 4.07 12.84
N TYR A 139 12.44 4.38 11.61
CA TYR A 139 13.86 4.37 11.23
C TYR A 139 14.70 5.36 12.06
N LEU A 140 14.18 6.55 12.36
CA LEU A 140 14.87 7.52 13.22
C LEU A 140 15.09 6.99 14.64
N VAL A 141 14.07 6.37 15.22
CA VAL A 141 14.17 5.75 16.56
C VAL A 141 15.22 4.63 16.55
N PHE A 142 15.20 3.76 15.55
CA PHE A 142 16.22 2.71 15.41
C PHE A 142 17.63 3.27 15.24
N PHE A 143 17.79 4.31 14.42
CA PHE A 143 19.09 4.94 14.19
C PHE A 143 19.67 5.52 15.48
N ILE A 144 18.84 6.20 16.27
CA ILE A 144 19.22 6.72 17.60
C ILE A 144 19.55 5.56 18.54
N ALA A 145 18.70 4.54 18.63
CA ALA A 145 18.91 3.39 19.52
C ALA A 145 20.21 2.63 19.22
N ILE A 146 20.51 2.38 17.94
CA ILE A 146 21.75 1.71 17.51
C ILE A 146 22.96 2.62 17.77
N GLY A 147 22.86 3.92 17.47
CA GLY A 147 23.95 4.88 17.73
C GLY A 147 24.31 5.00 19.21
N PHE A 148 23.30 5.09 20.09
CA PHE A 148 23.51 5.08 21.55
C PHE A 148 24.01 3.72 22.06
N GLY A 149 23.48 2.61 21.53
CA GLY A 149 23.94 1.26 21.87
C GLY A 149 25.40 1.01 21.50
N ALA A 150 25.84 1.50 20.34
CA ALA A 150 27.23 1.42 19.89
C ALA A 150 28.18 2.29 20.75
N ALA A 151 27.73 3.48 21.17
CA ALA A 151 28.52 4.36 22.03
C ALA A 151 28.72 3.79 23.45
N ILE A 152 27.70 3.13 24.01
CA ILE A 152 27.80 2.49 25.33
C ILE A 152 28.55 1.15 25.23
N GLY A 153 28.31 0.36 24.18
CA GLY A 153 28.96 -0.93 23.96
C GLY A 153 30.44 -0.84 23.55
N GLY A 154 30.87 0.26 22.95
CA GLY A 154 32.29 0.53 22.65
C GLY A 154 33.08 1.19 23.79
N ALA A 155 32.41 1.58 24.88
CA ALA A 155 33.02 2.16 26.07
C ALA A 155 33.22 1.14 27.22
N MET A 156 32.82 -0.12 27.01
CA MET A 156 33.06 -1.27 27.89
C MET A 156 34.10 -2.20 27.26
#